data_AF-A0A2E5HM93-F1
#
_entry.id   AF-A0A2E5HM93-F1
#
_cell.length_a   1.000
_cell.length_b   1.000
_cell.length_c   1.000
_cell.angle_alpha   90.00
_cell.angle_beta   90.00
_cell.angle_gamma   90.00
#
_symmetry.space_group_name_H-M   'P 1'
#
loop_
_entity.id
_entity.type
_entity.pdbx_description
1 polymer ?
#
loop_
_entity_poly.entity_id
_entity_poly.type
_entity_poly.pdbx_seq_one_letter_code
_entity_poly.pdbx_strand_id
1 'polypeptide(L)'
;MSNPSTPALVQTHPDQFTLHMREAIALNRARAPLYAERTHGASRWLSRMLVASEIACLPLARYFDHAARPFNAAGVGVVADDFVSMSLAGDPTRPPRYTGRAERRQVKALRRDVATYTRDARRLLRQGDFRGVARLTATAIEGVEAHEARCGAHFAMTIHLMESVGRAAANAPRHMDASGGASEGLSRRLVGVQLWCVSSGVPLDRRAQRSHALGVGILVNDVPPIPFSA
;
A
#
# COMPACT_ATOMS: atom_id res chain seq x y z
N MET A 1 -2.63 40.46 14.70
CA MET A 1 -2.18 39.27 15.45
C MET A 1 -3.08 38.12 15.05
N SER A 2 -2.65 37.35 14.06
CA SER A 2 -3.44 36.26 13.50
C SER A 2 -3.08 34.96 14.22
N ASN A 3 -4.05 34.35 14.90
CA ASN A 3 -3.91 33.04 15.52
C ASN A 3 -3.50 32.01 14.44
N PRO A 4 -2.44 31.22 14.64
CA PRO A 4 -2.20 30.07 13.78
C PRO A 4 -3.27 29.04 14.11
N SER A 5 -4.11 28.74 13.12
CA SER A 5 -5.11 27.67 13.19
C SER A 5 -4.43 26.36 13.55
N THR A 6 -4.67 25.88 14.77
CA THR A 6 -4.38 24.50 15.16
C THR A 6 -5.01 23.58 14.13
N PRO A 7 -4.24 22.72 13.43
CA PRO A 7 -4.84 21.76 12.53
C PRO A 7 -5.80 20.89 13.35
N ALA A 8 -7.06 20.85 12.93
CA ALA A 8 -8.07 20.02 13.56
C ALA A 8 -7.51 18.60 13.68
N LEU A 9 -7.48 18.07 14.91
CA LEU A 9 -7.20 16.67 15.18
C LEU A 9 -8.22 15.86 14.37
N VAL A 10 -7.80 15.37 13.21
CA VAL A 10 -8.57 14.36 12.47
C VAL A 10 -8.74 13.21 13.44
N GLN A 11 -9.99 12.93 13.84
CA GLN A 11 -10.27 11.83 14.75
C GLN A 11 -9.87 10.53 14.08
N THR A 12 -8.69 10.02 14.45
CA THR A 12 -8.17 8.75 13.97
C THR A 12 -8.91 7.64 14.68
N HIS A 13 -9.81 6.95 13.98
CA HIS A 13 -10.50 5.77 14.52
C HIS A 13 -9.46 4.72 14.98
N PRO A 14 -9.54 4.17 16.20
CA PRO A 14 -8.49 3.32 16.76
C PRO A 14 -8.29 1.98 16.02
N ASP A 15 -9.24 1.58 15.18
CA ASP A 15 -9.21 0.36 14.38
C ASP A 15 -9.03 0.63 12.86
N GLN A 16 -8.18 1.59 12.48
CA GLN A 16 -8.01 2.01 11.07
C GLN A 16 -7.56 0.88 10.15
N PHE A 17 -6.68 -0.04 10.57
CA PHE A 17 -6.20 -1.08 9.67
C PHE A 17 -7.35 -2.04 9.34
N THR A 18 -8.10 -2.47 10.35
CA THR A 18 -9.28 -3.31 10.15
C THR A 18 -10.34 -2.61 9.30
N LEU A 19 -10.57 -1.30 9.52
CA LEU A 19 -11.48 -0.51 8.71
C LEU A 19 -11.03 -0.49 7.24
N HIS A 20 -9.78 -0.14 6.98
CA HIS A 20 -9.19 -0.12 5.63
C HIS A 20 -9.37 -1.47 4.91
N MET A 21 -9.08 -2.58 5.59
CA MET A 21 -9.28 -3.91 5.00
C MET A 21 -10.75 -4.24 4.71
N ARG A 22 -11.69 -3.84 5.58
CA ARG A 22 -13.12 -4.06 5.35
C ARG A 22 -13.64 -3.24 4.18
N GLU A 23 -13.21 -1.99 4.09
CA GLU A 23 -13.56 -1.11 2.96
C GLU A 23 -12.99 -1.65 1.65
N ALA A 24 -11.75 -2.12 1.64
CA ALA A 24 -11.13 -2.75 0.46
C ALA A 24 -11.91 -3.99 0.00
N ILE A 25 -12.30 -4.88 0.93
CA ILE A 25 -13.13 -6.05 0.63
C ILE A 25 -14.46 -5.64 0.02
N ALA A 26 -15.15 -4.67 0.62
CA ALA A 26 -16.45 -4.20 0.15
C ALA A 26 -16.33 -3.60 -1.25
N LEU A 27 -15.34 -2.74 -1.46
CA LEU A 27 -15.05 -2.09 -2.74
C LEU A 27 -14.75 -3.12 -3.83
N ASN A 28 -13.84 -4.06 -3.56
CA ASN A 28 -13.42 -5.05 -4.54
C ASN A 28 -14.53 -6.06 -4.86
N ARG A 29 -15.38 -6.42 -3.89
CA ARG A 29 -16.59 -7.21 -4.15
C ARG A 29 -17.57 -6.47 -5.05
N ALA A 30 -17.79 -5.17 -4.81
CA ALA A 30 -18.70 -4.36 -5.61
C ALA A 30 -18.21 -4.17 -7.06
N ARG A 31 -16.90 -4.06 -7.27
CA ARG A 31 -16.29 -3.82 -8.59
C ARG A 31 -16.08 -5.11 -9.41
N ALA A 32 -15.99 -6.26 -8.76
CA ALA A 32 -15.70 -7.52 -9.43
C ALA A 32 -16.67 -7.88 -10.60
N PRO A 33 -18.00 -7.72 -10.47
CA PRO A 33 -18.93 -7.99 -11.58
C PRO A 33 -18.67 -7.09 -12.79
N LEU A 34 -18.50 -5.77 -12.56
CA LEU A 34 -18.23 -4.79 -13.60
C LEU A 34 -16.94 -5.12 -14.38
N TYR A 35 -15.87 -5.47 -13.68
CA TYR A 35 -14.63 -5.89 -14.34
C TYR A 35 -14.78 -7.20 -15.10
N ALA A 36 -15.53 -8.16 -14.54
CA ALA A 36 -15.75 -9.44 -15.21
C ALA A 36 -16.53 -9.24 -16.51
N GLU A 37 -17.54 -8.38 -16.54
CA GLU A 37 -18.30 -8.04 -17.75
C GLU A 37 -17.40 -7.42 -18.82
N ARG A 38 -16.68 -6.34 -18.48
CA ARG A 38 -15.81 -5.61 -19.41
C ARG A 38 -14.59 -6.40 -19.91
N THR A 39 -14.24 -7.49 -19.25
CA THR A 39 -13.11 -8.35 -19.64
C THR A 39 -13.54 -9.74 -20.11
N HIS A 40 -14.83 -9.96 -20.37
CA HIS A 40 -15.39 -11.27 -20.70
C HIS A 40 -14.94 -12.39 -19.74
N GLY A 41 -14.83 -12.05 -18.45
CA GLY A 41 -14.48 -12.94 -17.36
C GLY A 41 -12.98 -13.02 -17.03
N ALA A 42 -12.09 -12.37 -17.80
CA ALA A 42 -10.64 -12.48 -17.58
C ALA A 42 -10.17 -11.94 -16.21
N SER A 43 -10.89 -10.97 -15.63
CA SER A 43 -10.58 -10.41 -14.31
C SER A 43 -11.02 -11.26 -13.12
N ARG A 44 -11.94 -12.24 -13.31
CA ARG A 44 -12.63 -12.95 -12.20
C ARG A 44 -11.66 -13.58 -11.21
N TRP A 45 -10.61 -14.23 -11.72
CA TRP A 45 -9.61 -14.86 -10.86
C TRP A 45 -8.88 -13.83 -10.00
N LEU A 46 -8.48 -12.69 -10.57
CA LEU A 46 -7.76 -11.65 -9.86
C LEU A 46 -8.64 -11.01 -8.79
N SER A 47 -9.90 -10.67 -9.12
CA SER A 47 -10.84 -10.11 -8.12
C SER A 47 -11.08 -11.06 -6.95
N ARG A 48 -11.28 -12.35 -7.21
CA ARG A 48 -11.45 -13.35 -6.13
C ARG A 48 -10.20 -13.47 -5.27
N MET A 49 -9.04 -13.46 -5.90
CA MET A 49 -7.75 -13.57 -5.19
C MET A 49 -7.50 -12.34 -4.30
N LEU A 50 -7.80 -11.12 -4.78
CA LEU A 50 -7.69 -9.90 -3.98
C LEU A 50 -8.59 -9.95 -2.74
N VAL A 51 -9.88 -10.23 -2.93
CA VAL A 51 -10.85 -10.36 -1.82
C VAL A 51 -10.41 -11.43 -0.83
N ALA A 52 -9.92 -12.58 -1.30
CA ALA A 52 -9.43 -13.64 -0.42
C ALA A 52 -8.20 -13.21 0.39
N SER A 53 -7.27 -12.47 -0.23
CA SER A 53 -6.07 -11.96 0.43
C SER A 53 -6.42 -10.93 1.49
N GLU A 54 -7.36 -10.03 1.20
CA GLU A 54 -7.81 -9.02 2.15
C GLU A 54 -8.49 -9.65 3.36
N ILE A 55 -9.32 -10.67 3.14
CA ILE A 55 -9.93 -11.46 4.21
C ILE A 55 -8.85 -12.15 5.06
N ALA A 56 -7.84 -12.74 4.40
CA ALA A 56 -6.72 -13.39 5.10
C ALA A 56 -5.87 -12.40 5.91
N CYS A 57 -5.84 -11.12 5.53
CA CYS A 57 -5.17 -10.05 6.26
C CYS A 57 -5.98 -9.52 7.46
N LEU A 58 -7.30 -9.74 7.55
CA LEU A 58 -8.13 -9.24 8.66
C LEU A 58 -7.65 -9.65 10.06
N PRO A 59 -7.22 -10.90 10.34
CA PRO A 59 -6.69 -11.27 11.65
C PRO A 59 -5.44 -10.47 12.01
N LEU A 60 -4.56 -10.22 11.03
CA LEU A 60 -3.36 -9.43 11.20
C LEU A 60 -3.69 -7.96 11.46
N ALA A 61 -4.65 -7.41 10.72
CA ALA A 61 -5.14 -6.05 10.94
C ALA A 61 -5.68 -5.85 12.36
N ARG A 62 -6.52 -6.78 12.85
CA ARG A 62 -7.03 -6.76 14.22
C ARG A 62 -5.93 -6.83 15.27
N TYR A 63 -4.89 -7.62 15.01
CA TYR A 63 -3.73 -7.70 15.91
C TYR A 63 -3.03 -6.34 16.03
N PHE A 64 -2.73 -5.68 14.90
CA PHE A 64 -2.06 -4.38 14.90
C PHE A 64 -2.92 -3.28 15.53
N ASP A 65 -4.21 -3.22 15.18
CA ASP A 65 -5.15 -2.27 15.79
C ASP A 65 -5.22 -2.48 17.31
N HIS A 66 -5.37 -3.73 17.76
CA HIS A 66 -5.41 -4.04 19.19
C HIS A 66 -4.12 -3.63 19.92
N ALA A 67 -2.96 -3.91 19.33
CA ALA A 67 -1.67 -3.52 19.88
C ALA A 67 -1.45 -2.00 19.88
N ALA A 68 -2.08 -1.27 18.97
CA ALA A 68 -2.00 0.19 18.87
C ALA A 68 -2.93 0.94 19.83
N ARG A 69 -4.02 0.31 20.31
CA ARG A 69 -5.03 0.96 21.18
C ARG A 69 -4.46 1.72 22.37
N PRO A 70 -3.50 1.20 23.16
CA PRO A 70 -2.94 1.96 24.28
C PRO A 70 -2.26 3.27 23.84
N PHE A 71 -1.57 3.26 22.69
CA PHE A 71 -0.94 4.45 22.12
C PHE A 71 -1.98 5.44 21.61
N ASN A 72 -2.97 4.95 20.86
CA ASN A 72 -4.05 5.77 20.30
C ASN A 72 -4.87 6.44 21.42
N ALA A 73 -5.16 5.73 22.51
CA ALA A 73 -5.83 6.29 23.68
C ALA A 73 -5.01 7.38 24.39
N ALA A 74 -3.68 7.32 24.27
CA ALA A 74 -2.76 8.35 24.76
C ALA A 74 -2.49 9.47 23.74
N GLY A 75 -3.23 9.51 22.61
CA GLY A 75 -3.08 10.53 21.57
C GLY A 75 -1.93 10.29 20.59
N VAL A 76 -1.28 9.12 20.62
CA VAL A 76 -0.23 8.74 19.67
C VAL A 76 -0.83 7.82 18.61
N GLY A 77 -1.05 8.32 17.39
CA GLY A 77 -1.73 7.65 16.27
C GLY A 77 -0.98 6.46 15.63
N VAL A 78 -0.38 5.58 16.43
CA VAL A 78 0.37 4.40 15.95
C VAL A 78 -0.56 3.49 15.15
N VAL A 79 -0.12 3.01 13.98
CA VAL A 79 -0.95 2.26 13.00
C VAL A 79 -2.06 3.12 12.38
N ALA A 80 -2.80 3.88 13.19
CA ALA A 80 -3.93 4.68 12.72
C ALA A 80 -3.53 5.74 11.69
N ASP A 81 -2.39 6.39 11.87
CA ASP A 81 -1.87 7.42 10.96
C ASP A 81 -1.28 6.84 9.67
N ASP A 82 -1.11 5.52 9.59
CA ASP A 82 -0.43 4.84 8.48
C ASP A 82 -1.39 4.46 7.34
N PHE A 83 -2.69 4.35 7.61
CA PHE A 83 -3.71 3.97 6.62
C PHE A 83 -4.45 5.18 6.05
N VAL A 84 -4.81 5.11 4.77
CA VAL A 84 -5.65 6.11 4.09
C VAL A 84 -7.06 5.55 3.90
N SER A 85 -8.03 6.44 3.74
CA SER A 85 -9.40 6.03 3.40
C SER A 85 -9.46 5.39 2.01
N MET A 86 -10.20 4.29 1.89
CA MET A 86 -10.47 3.66 0.60
C MET A 86 -11.38 4.50 -0.30
N SER A 87 -12.03 5.54 0.23
CA SER A 87 -12.82 6.49 -0.56
C SER A 87 -11.98 7.28 -1.58
N LEU A 88 -10.66 7.33 -1.40
CA LEU A 88 -9.72 7.94 -2.35
C LEU A 88 -9.39 7.05 -3.54
N ALA A 89 -9.87 5.80 -3.58
CA ALA A 89 -9.70 4.92 -4.73
C ALA A 89 -10.38 5.51 -5.98
N GLY A 90 -9.76 5.33 -7.15
CA GLY A 90 -10.24 5.89 -8.40
C GLY A 90 -11.58 5.31 -8.87
N ASP A 91 -12.22 6.00 -9.81
CA ASP A 91 -13.45 5.52 -10.47
C ASP A 91 -13.18 4.17 -11.16
N PRO A 92 -13.97 3.10 -10.88
CA PRO A 92 -13.75 1.80 -11.48
C PRO A 92 -13.91 1.78 -13.01
N THR A 93 -14.63 2.74 -13.58
CA THR A 93 -14.84 2.84 -15.04
C THR A 93 -13.66 3.50 -15.77
N ARG A 94 -12.83 4.27 -15.06
CA ARG A 94 -11.71 5.03 -15.63
C ARG A 94 -10.73 4.08 -16.34
N PRO A 95 -10.38 4.33 -17.62
CA PRO A 95 -9.40 3.52 -18.31
C PRO A 95 -8.00 3.72 -17.69
N PRO A 96 -7.17 2.67 -17.61
CA PRO A 96 -5.80 2.81 -17.13
C PRO A 96 -4.96 3.61 -18.14
N ARG A 97 -4.07 4.47 -17.64
CA ARG A 97 -3.11 5.23 -18.48
C ARG A 97 -2.31 4.34 -19.43
N TYR A 98 -1.84 3.21 -18.92
CA TYR A 98 -1.08 2.22 -19.66
C TYR A 98 -1.92 0.96 -19.88
N THR A 99 -2.01 0.53 -21.13
CA THR A 99 -2.75 -0.68 -21.54
C THR A 99 -1.82 -1.80 -22.04
N GLY A 100 -0.51 -1.54 -22.07
CA GLY A 100 0.49 -2.50 -22.49
C GLY A 100 0.76 -3.59 -21.46
N ARG A 101 1.65 -4.51 -21.85
CA ARG A 101 1.99 -5.70 -21.08
C ARG A 101 3.50 -5.83 -21.02
N ALA A 102 4.07 -5.71 -19.83
CA ALA A 102 5.52 -5.82 -19.65
C ALA A 102 6.05 -7.18 -20.16
N GLU A 103 7.17 -7.19 -20.85
CA GLU A 103 7.79 -8.42 -21.30
C GLU A 103 8.37 -9.25 -20.14
N ARG A 104 8.62 -10.55 -20.37
CA ARG A 104 9.22 -11.43 -19.34
C ARG A 104 10.55 -10.89 -18.81
N ARG A 105 11.39 -10.34 -19.70
CA ARG A 105 12.68 -9.72 -19.32
C ARG A 105 12.51 -8.50 -18.42
N GLN A 106 11.51 -7.67 -18.72
CA GLN A 106 11.16 -6.47 -17.95
C GLN A 106 10.64 -6.86 -16.55
N VAL A 107 9.70 -7.80 -16.48
CA VAL A 107 9.19 -8.34 -15.20
C VAL A 107 10.30 -8.96 -14.35
N LYS A 108 11.23 -9.70 -14.98
CA LYS A 108 12.38 -10.28 -14.27
C LYS A 108 13.33 -9.20 -13.73
N ALA A 109 13.55 -8.13 -14.50
CA ALA A 109 14.34 -6.99 -14.04
C ALA A 109 13.68 -6.32 -12.83
N LEU A 110 12.41 -5.93 -12.93
CA LEU A 110 11.68 -5.30 -11.83
C LEU A 110 11.66 -6.17 -10.57
N ARG A 111 11.48 -7.49 -10.70
CA ARG A 111 11.55 -8.41 -9.54
C ARG A 111 12.90 -8.38 -8.83
N ARG A 112 14.02 -8.23 -9.55
CA ARG A 112 15.35 -8.09 -8.95
C ARG A 112 15.49 -6.75 -8.24
N ASP A 113 14.97 -5.69 -8.83
CA ASP A 113 14.99 -4.34 -8.25
C ASP A 113 14.17 -4.30 -6.96
N VAL A 114 12.94 -4.86 -6.99
CA VAL A 114 12.08 -5.03 -5.81
C VAL A 114 12.75 -5.89 -4.73
N ALA A 115 13.39 -7.00 -5.10
CA ALA A 115 14.10 -7.85 -4.13
C ALA A 115 15.29 -7.13 -3.49
N THR A 116 16.02 -6.33 -4.28
CA THR A 116 17.13 -5.48 -3.81
C THR A 116 16.62 -4.44 -2.82
N TYR A 117 15.57 -3.69 -3.20
CA TYR A 117 14.87 -2.75 -2.33
C TYR A 117 14.45 -3.41 -1.01
N THR A 118 13.73 -4.54 -1.06
CA THR A 118 13.23 -5.20 0.15
C THR A 118 14.37 -5.66 1.06
N ARG A 119 15.47 -6.17 0.51
CA ARG A 119 16.65 -6.56 1.29
C ARG A 119 17.28 -5.35 1.97
N ASP A 120 17.47 -4.26 1.24
CA ASP A 120 18.15 -3.06 1.73
C ASP A 120 17.29 -2.30 2.74
N ALA A 121 15.98 -2.21 2.51
CA ALA A 121 15.01 -1.68 3.47
C ALA A 121 14.97 -2.50 4.76
N ARG A 122 15.02 -3.84 4.69
CA ARG A 122 15.13 -4.68 5.90
C ARG A 122 16.43 -4.48 6.67
N ARG A 123 17.54 -4.14 5.99
CA ARG A 123 18.81 -3.81 6.65
C ARG A 123 18.66 -2.51 7.44
N LEU A 124 18.14 -1.46 6.82
CA LEU A 124 17.87 -0.17 7.48
C LEU A 124 16.87 -0.33 8.63
N LEU A 125 15.79 -1.08 8.40
CA LEU A 125 14.79 -1.37 9.42
C LEU A 125 15.39 -2.10 10.62
N ARG A 126 16.35 -3.03 10.45
CA ARG A 126 17.06 -3.68 11.56
C ARG A 126 17.93 -2.70 12.35
N GLN A 127 18.51 -1.71 11.68
CA GLN A 127 19.29 -0.65 12.31
C GLN A 127 18.42 0.42 13.01
N GLY A 128 17.08 0.35 12.88
CA GLY A 128 16.17 1.37 13.40
C GLY A 128 16.11 2.64 12.54
N ASP A 129 16.70 2.63 11.34
CA ASP A 129 16.72 3.78 10.44
C ASP A 129 15.43 3.86 9.60
N PHE A 130 14.34 4.25 10.26
CA PHE A 130 13.03 4.42 9.62
C PHE A 130 13.04 5.52 8.55
N ARG A 131 13.76 6.62 8.78
CA ARG A 131 13.91 7.69 7.77
C ARG A 131 14.65 7.18 6.53
N GLY A 132 15.69 6.38 6.72
CA GLY A 132 16.39 5.69 5.64
C GLY A 132 15.47 4.75 4.85
N VAL A 133 14.59 4.00 5.53
CA VAL A 133 13.57 3.19 4.86
C VAL A 133 12.65 4.07 4.01
N ALA A 134 12.11 5.16 4.55
CA ALA A 134 11.22 6.07 3.82
C ALA A 134 11.88 6.66 2.56
N ARG A 135 13.13 7.16 2.67
CA ARG A 135 13.88 7.67 1.51
C ARG A 135 14.17 6.61 0.46
N LEU A 136 14.60 5.42 0.90
CA LEU A 136 14.86 4.30 -0.01
C LEU A 136 13.58 3.89 -0.74
N THR A 137 12.43 3.90 -0.05
CA THR A 137 11.12 3.62 -0.65
C THR A 137 10.75 4.65 -1.71
N ALA A 138 10.93 5.95 -1.45
CA ALA A 138 10.64 7.00 -2.42
C ALA A 138 11.43 6.80 -3.72
N THR A 139 12.76 6.61 -3.61
CA THR A 139 13.61 6.32 -4.78
C THR A 139 13.22 5.01 -5.48
N ALA A 140 12.82 3.98 -4.74
CA ALA A 140 12.38 2.72 -5.34
C ALA A 140 11.08 2.89 -6.14
N ILE A 141 10.13 3.69 -5.64
CA ILE A 141 8.88 4.00 -6.34
C ILE A 141 9.16 4.72 -7.67
N GLU A 142 10.01 5.76 -7.66
CA GLU A 142 10.44 6.45 -8.89
C GLU A 142 11.04 5.46 -9.91
N GLY A 143 11.81 4.48 -9.44
CA GLY A 143 12.34 3.40 -10.26
C GLY A 143 11.27 2.49 -10.86
N VAL A 144 10.20 2.19 -10.12
CA VAL A 144 9.05 1.42 -10.63
C VAL A 144 8.26 2.24 -11.65
N GLU A 145 7.99 3.52 -11.39
CA GLU A 145 7.28 4.41 -12.31
C GLU A 145 8.04 4.61 -13.63
N ALA A 146 9.37 4.79 -13.57
CA ALA A 146 10.23 4.82 -14.76
C ALA A 146 10.16 3.49 -15.53
N HIS A 147 10.03 2.37 -14.81
CA HIS A 147 9.83 1.06 -15.43
C HIS A 147 8.46 0.96 -16.13
N GLU A 148 7.37 1.42 -15.49
CA GLU A 148 6.03 1.49 -16.07
C GLU A 148 6.01 2.30 -17.37
N ALA A 149 6.59 3.50 -17.35
CA ALA A 149 6.64 4.39 -18.51
C ALA A 149 7.38 3.73 -19.68
N ARG A 150 8.51 3.06 -19.42
CA ARG A 150 9.31 2.39 -20.46
C ARG A 150 8.61 1.18 -21.06
N CYS A 151 7.84 0.43 -20.27
CA CYS A 151 7.14 -0.77 -20.77
C CYS A 151 5.70 -0.51 -21.21
N GLY A 152 5.17 0.69 -20.93
CA GLY A 152 3.78 1.03 -21.16
C GLY A 152 2.84 0.09 -20.41
N ALA A 153 3.17 -0.32 -19.19
CA ALA A 153 2.35 -1.24 -18.39
C ALA A 153 2.40 -0.88 -16.90
N HIS A 154 1.29 -1.09 -16.19
CA HIS A 154 1.16 -0.75 -14.76
C HIS A 154 1.72 -1.81 -13.81
N PHE A 155 2.19 -1.34 -12.66
CA PHE A 155 2.66 -1.99 -11.45
C PHE A 155 2.05 -1.37 -10.18
N ALA A 156 0.78 -0.95 -10.26
CA ALA A 156 0.07 -0.19 -9.22
C ALA A 156 0.04 -0.87 -7.84
N MET A 157 -0.12 -2.20 -7.74
CA MET A 157 -0.10 -2.89 -6.45
C MET A 157 1.31 -2.92 -5.86
N THR A 158 2.35 -3.05 -6.70
CA THR A 158 3.75 -2.94 -6.24
C THR A 158 4.01 -1.56 -5.65
N ILE A 159 3.57 -0.49 -6.33
CA ILE A 159 3.71 0.89 -5.84
C ILE A 159 2.91 1.07 -4.54
N HIS A 160 1.64 0.69 -4.50
CA HIS A 160 0.79 0.82 -3.31
C HIS A 160 1.37 0.13 -2.05
N LEU A 161 1.94 -1.07 -2.21
CA LEU A 161 2.62 -1.77 -1.11
C LEU A 161 3.89 -1.05 -0.69
N MET A 162 4.64 -0.47 -1.62
CA MET A 162 5.81 0.36 -1.31
C MET A 162 5.42 1.64 -0.60
N GLU A 163 4.41 2.38 -1.09
CA GLU A 163 3.91 3.58 -0.44
C GLU A 163 3.45 3.31 0.99
N SER A 164 2.79 2.17 1.23
CA SER A 164 2.42 1.72 2.58
C SER A 164 3.64 1.58 3.50
N VAL A 165 4.74 0.97 3.01
CA VAL A 165 6.02 0.89 3.74
C VAL A 165 6.58 2.28 4.01
N GLY A 166 6.61 3.13 2.98
CA GLY A 166 7.15 4.48 3.05
C GLY A 166 6.45 5.33 4.09
N ARG A 167 5.11 5.31 4.08
CA ARG A 167 4.29 6.05 5.04
C ARG A 167 4.48 5.57 6.48
N ALA A 168 4.39 4.26 6.72
CA ALA A 168 4.60 3.70 8.06
C ALA A 168 6.01 4.00 8.58
N ALA A 169 7.02 3.95 7.71
CA ALA A 169 8.39 4.31 8.06
C ALA A 169 8.55 5.82 8.33
N ALA A 170 7.93 6.69 7.53
CA ALA A 170 7.98 8.14 7.71
C ALA A 170 7.31 8.59 9.03
N ASN A 171 6.22 7.93 9.41
CA ASN A 171 5.49 8.23 10.64
C ASN A 171 6.17 7.69 11.91
N ALA A 172 6.93 6.58 11.80
CA ALA A 172 7.50 5.90 12.96
C ALA A 172 8.34 6.80 13.89
N PRO A 173 9.24 7.68 13.42
CA PRO A 173 9.97 8.60 14.29
C PRO A 173 9.05 9.49 15.14
N ARG A 174 8.00 10.07 14.54
CA ARG A 174 7.03 10.92 15.28
C ARG A 174 6.29 10.10 16.33
N HIS A 175 5.90 8.87 16.00
CA HIS A 175 5.26 7.97 16.96
C HIS A 175 6.19 7.61 18.13
N MET A 176 7.46 7.36 17.83
CA MET A 176 8.48 7.06 18.84
C MET A 176 8.69 8.26 19.76
N ASP A 177 8.89 9.45 19.21
CA ASP A 177 9.08 10.69 19.98
C ASP A 177 7.88 10.94 20.90
N ALA A 178 6.65 10.85 20.38
CA ALA A 178 5.43 11.07 21.16
C ALA A 178 5.13 10.00 22.22
N SER A 179 5.72 8.80 22.09
CA SER A 179 5.53 7.68 23.03
C SER A 179 6.74 7.41 23.93
N GLY A 180 7.77 8.28 23.89
CA GLY A 180 9.04 8.05 24.60
C GLY A 180 9.75 6.76 24.16
N GLY A 181 9.61 6.37 22.90
CA GLY A 181 10.21 5.18 22.28
C GLY A 181 9.36 3.91 22.38
N ALA A 182 8.30 3.87 23.18
CA ALA A 182 7.53 2.65 23.44
C ALA A 182 6.85 2.07 22.17
N SER A 183 6.56 2.89 21.15
CA SER A 183 5.95 2.44 19.89
C SER A 183 6.91 1.76 18.91
N GLU A 184 8.23 1.86 19.11
CA GLU A 184 9.24 1.42 18.14
C GLU A 184 9.05 -0.04 17.71
N GLY A 185 8.84 -0.93 18.68
CA GLY A 185 8.68 -2.35 18.41
C GLY A 185 7.45 -2.67 17.56
N LEU A 186 6.36 -1.91 17.71
CA LEU A 186 5.14 -2.08 16.92
C LEU A 186 5.31 -1.52 15.51
N SER A 187 5.86 -0.31 15.37
CA SER A 187 6.18 0.29 14.08
C SER A 187 7.13 -0.57 13.26
N ARG A 188 8.17 -1.11 13.89
CA ARG A 188 9.13 -2.03 13.24
C ARG A 188 8.45 -3.29 12.71
N ARG A 189 7.54 -3.87 13.48
CA ARG A 189 6.75 -5.05 13.08
C ARG A 189 5.84 -4.73 11.90
N LEU A 190 5.14 -3.60 11.93
CA LEU A 190 4.25 -3.18 10.85
C LEU A 190 5.01 -3.01 9.52
N VAL A 191 6.09 -2.21 9.53
CA VAL A 191 6.94 -2.00 8.37
C VAL A 191 7.53 -3.32 7.87
N GLY A 192 7.97 -4.19 8.78
CA GLY A 192 8.53 -5.50 8.44
C GLY A 192 7.54 -6.42 7.71
N VAL A 193 6.29 -6.46 8.18
CA VAL A 193 5.18 -7.19 7.54
C VAL A 193 4.88 -6.62 6.15
N GLN A 194 4.76 -5.30 6.03
CA GLN A 194 4.51 -4.66 4.72
C GLN A 194 5.63 -4.96 3.73
N LEU A 195 6.90 -4.91 4.16
CA LEU A 195 8.07 -5.29 3.34
C LEU A 195 8.02 -6.76 2.89
N TRP A 196 7.45 -7.67 3.69
CA TRP A 196 7.21 -9.05 3.26
C TRP A 196 6.17 -9.12 2.13
N CYS A 197 5.10 -8.34 2.23
CA CYS A 197 4.04 -8.27 1.23
C CYS A 197 4.50 -7.70 -0.13
N VAL A 198 5.44 -6.74 -0.16
CA VAL A 198 5.88 -6.05 -1.40
C VAL A 198 6.24 -7.03 -2.54
N SER A 199 6.89 -8.15 -2.22
CA SER A 199 7.30 -9.16 -3.23
C SER A 199 6.13 -9.80 -4.00
N SER A 200 4.92 -9.72 -3.45
CA SER A 200 3.69 -10.21 -4.09
C SER A 200 3.08 -9.25 -5.11
N GLY A 201 3.46 -7.96 -5.10
CA GLY A 201 2.91 -6.93 -6.00
C GLY A 201 3.16 -7.26 -7.48
N VAL A 202 4.42 -7.45 -7.86
CA VAL A 202 4.80 -7.68 -9.27
C VAL A 202 4.02 -8.82 -9.95
N PRO A 203 3.87 -10.03 -9.35
CA PRO A 203 3.05 -11.07 -9.97
C PRO A 203 1.55 -10.78 -10.01
N LEU A 204 1.00 -9.93 -9.14
CA LEU A 204 -0.40 -9.49 -9.20
C LEU A 204 -0.58 -8.48 -10.34
N ASP A 205 0.27 -7.47 -10.39
CA ASP A 205 0.29 -6.46 -11.45
C ASP A 205 0.44 -7.10 -12.83
N ARG A 206 1.37 -8.05 -12.96
CA ARG A 206 1.57 -8.77 -14.22
C ARG A 206 0.32 -9.52 -14.69
N ARG A 207 -0.52 -10.00 -13.77
CA ARG A 207 -1.79 -10.62 -14.13
C ARG A 207 -2.84 -9.58 -14.50
N ALA A 208 -2.90 -8.46 -13.76
CA ALA A 208 -3.79 -7.33 -14.03
C ALA A 208 -3.58 -6.72 -15.42
N GLN A 209 -2.35 -6.73 -15.94
CA GLN A 209 -2.02 -6.24 -17.29
C GLN A 209 -2.82 -6.91 -18.42
N ARG A 210 -3.40 -8.10 -18.22
CA ARG A 210 -4.34 -8.69 -19.18
C ARG A 210 -5.66 -7.92 -19.24
N SER A 211 -6.16 -7.47 -18.09
CA SER A 211 -7.36 -6.62 -17.99
C SER A 211 -7.07 -5.20 -18.43
N HIS A 212 -5.86 -4.67 -18.15
CA HIS A 212 -5.45 -3.34 -18.62
C HIS A 212 -5.46 -3.24 -20.15
N ALA A 213 -5.02 -4.29 -20.86
CA ALA A 213 -5.09 -4.37 -22.32
C ALA A 213 -6.52 -4.34 -22.88
N LEU A 214 -7.54 -4.60 -22.05
CA LEU A 214 -8.96 -4.49 -22.36
C LEU A 214 -9.58 -3.18 -21.84
N GLY A 215 -8.75 -2.22 -21.43
CA GLY A 215 -9.20 -0.91 -20.93
C GLY A 215 -9.77 -0.93 -19.51
N VAL A 216 -9.57 -2.00 -18.75
CA VAL A 216 -10.09 -2.15 -17.38
C VAL A 216 -8.99 -1.92 -16.35
N GLY A 217 -9.13 -0.87 -15.53
CA GLY A 217 -8.14 -0.44 -14.53
C GLY A 217 -8.16 -1.19 -13.20
N ILE A 218 -8.35 -2.51 -13.20
CA ILE A 218 -8.25 -3.32 -11.95
C ILE A 218 -6.87 -3.12 -11.31
N LEU A 219 -6.82 -3.05 -9.97
CA LEU A 219 -5.71 -2.58 -9.14
C LEU A 219 -5.43 -1.08 -9.26
N VAL A 220 -5.30 -0.54 -10.47
CA VAL A 220 -4.98 0.88 -10.72
C VAL A 220 -6.03 1.82 -10.12
N ASN A 221 -7.30 1.46 -10.24
CA ASN A 221 -8.41 2.25 -9.70
C ASN A 221 -8.83 1.77 -8.31
N ASP A 222 -8.39 0.60 -7.86
CA ASP A 222 -8.89 -0.08 -6.64
C ASP A 222 -8.09 0.28 -5.39
N VAL A 223 -6.84 0.73 -5.58
CA VAL A 223 -5.98 1.15 -4.48
C VAL A 223 -5.96 2.68 -4.37
N PRO A 224 -6.11 3.23 -3.16
CA PRO A 224 -5.93 4.67 -2.95
C PRO A 224 -4.43 5.02 -3.00
N PRO A 225 -4.08 6.25 -3.44
CA PRO A 225 -2.72 6.76 -3.30
C PRO A 225 -2.37 6.93 -1.82
N ILE A 226 -1.15 6.57 -1.44
CA ILE A 226 -0.66 6.71 -0.06
C ILE A 226 0.51 7.71 -0.04
N PRO A 227 0.23 9.02 0.00
CA PRO A 227 1.30 10.01 0.00
C PRO A 227 2.11 9.94 1.30
N PHE A 228 3.42 10.09 1.19
CA PHE A 228 4.34 10.23 2.32
C PHE A 228 5.49 11.18 1.96
N SER A 229 6.15 11.72 2.98
CA SER A 229 7.35 12.54 2.83
C SER A 229 8.51 11.83 3.51
N ALA A 230 9.62 11.70 2.78
CA ALA A 230 10.79 10.93 3.19
C ALA A 230 11.86 11.76 3.93
#